data_AF-A0A2P8C6B6-F1
#
_entry.id   AF-A0A2P8C6B6-F1
#
_cell.length_a   1.000
_cell.length_b   1.000
_cell.length_c   1.000
_cell.angle_alpha   90.00
_cell.angle_beta   90.00
_cell.angle_gamma   90.00
#
_symmetry.space_group_name_H-M   'P 1'
#
loop_
_entity.id
_entity.type
_entity.pdbx_description
1 polymer ?
#
loop_
_entity_poly.entity_id
_entity_poly.type
_entity_poly.pdbx_seq_one_letter_code
_entity_poly.pdbx_strand_id
1 'polypeptide(L)'
;MTDRRIHNDYISQKGPFVVDCNHAIFTEEELKILERWGHWFQALTDGELAPLTKRQELFVEVANGKRDPVSVEEQAWFKYLGRKRIEQKMGDRLKVSYEYQDDGFYSRADAKELRKMMYGVNSRVHRQ
;
A
#
# COMPACT_ATOMS: atom_id res chain seq x y z
N MET A 1 -29.02 15.47 24.21
CA MET A 1 -28.49 16.15 23.01
C MET A 1 -28.18 15.05 22.00
N THR A 2 -28.66 15.17 20.76
CA THR A 2 -28.72 14.05 19.82
C THR A 2 -27.37 13.84 19.14
N ASP A 3 -26.53 12.97 19.69
CA ASP A 3 -25.19 12.66 19.16
C ASP A 3 -25.19 12.29 17.66
N ARG A 4 -26.30 11.73 17.16
CA ARG A 4 -26.48 11.44 15.73
C ARG A 4 -26.43 12.68 14.83
N ARG A 5 -26.91 13.84 15.31
CA ARG A 5 -26.82 15.11 14.57
C ARG A 5 -25.37 15.56 14.46
N ILE A 6 -24.60 15.45 15.54
CA ILE A 6 -23.18 15.80 15.57
C ILE A 6 -22.41 14.99 14.53
N HIS A 7 -22.67 13.67 14.45
CA HIS A 7 -22.02 12.82 13.44
C HIS A 7 -22.35 13.26 12.01
N ASN A 8 -23.63 13.52 11.72
CA ASN A 8 -24.06 13.95 10.38
C ASN A 8 -23.50 15.32 9.99
N ASP A 9 -23.50 16.27 10.92
CA ASP A 9 -22.96 17.62 10.69
C ASP A 9 -21.45 17.56 10.45
N TYR A 10 -20.74 16.68 11.16
CA TYR A 10 -19.30 16.46 10.99
C TYR A 10 -18.95 15.98 9.57
N ILE A 11 -19.70 15.00 9.06
CA ILE A 11 -19.52 14.47 7.69
C ILE A 11 -19.82 15.56 6.65
N SER A 12 -20.87 16.36 6.87
CA SER A 12 -21.26 17.44 5.96
C SER A 12 -20.21 18.55 5.88
N GLN A 13 -19.56 18.90 6.99
CA GLN A 13 -18.61 20.01 7.04
C GLN A 13 -17.21 19.68 6.49
N LYS A 14 -16.72 18.45 6.67
CA LYS A 14 -15.32 18.11 6.36
C LYS A 14 -15.04 17.90 4.86
N GLY A 15 -16.05 17.56 4.08
CA GLY A 15 -15.89 17.27 2.65
C GLY A 15 -15.27 15.88 2.39
N PRO A 16 -14.78 15.61 1.16
CA PRO A 16 -14.20 14.32 0.81
C PRO A 16 -12.85 14.11 1.49
N PHE A 17 -12.68 12.93 2.08
CA PHE A 17 -11.44 12.52 2.71
C PHE A 17 -10.36 12.23 1.66
N VAL A 18 -9.18 12.81 1.85
CA VAL A 18 -8.03 12.56 0.98
C VAL A 18 -7.28 11.34 1.51
N VAL A 19 -7.28 10.26 0.73
CA VAL A 19 -6.52 9.04 1.03
C VAL A 19 -5.04 9.30 0.72
N ASP A 20 -4.32 9.84 1.71
CA ASP A 20 -2.88 10.13 1.65
C ASP A 20 -2.03 8.89 1.95
N CYS A 21 -2.17 7.87 1.11
CA CYS A 21 -1.30 6.69 1.08
C CYS A 21 -1.37 6.02 -0.30
N ASN A 22 -0.52 5.03 -0.57
CA ASN A 22 -0.55 4.34 -1.86
C ASN A 22 -1.91 3.63 -2.11
N HIS A 23 -2.56 3.93 -3.23
CA HIS A 23 -3.88 3.41 -3.60
C HIS A 23 -3.86 1.96 -4.14
N ALA A 24 -2.70 1.41 -4.49
CA ALA A 24 -2.57 0.11 -5.16
C ALA A 24 -3.11 -1.09 -4.37
N ILE A 25 -3.30 -0.93 -3.06
CA ILE A 25 -3.80 -2.00 -2.17
C ILE A 25 -5.32 -1.98 -1.99
N PHE A 26 -6.00 -0.96 -2.50
CA PHE A 26 -7.43 -0.76 -2.33
C PHE A 26 -8.20 -1.11 -3.59
N THR A 27 -9.41 -1.63 -3.42
CA THR A 27 -10.38 -1.71 -4.52
C THR A 27 -11.06 -0.35 -4.72
N GLU A 28 -11.70 -0.15 -5.87
CA GLU A 28 -12.47 1.08 -6.14
C GLU A 28 -13.58 1.32 -5.11
N GLU A 29 -14.20 0.25 -4.62
CA GLU A 29 -15.25 0.32 -3.59
C GLU A 29 -14.68 0.81 -2.25
N GLU A 30 -13.52 0.29 -1.85
CA GLU A 30 -12.82 0.70 -0.64
C GLU A 30 -12.40 2.17 -0.71
N LEU A 31 -11.89 2.63 -1.86
CA LEU A 31 -11.54 4.03 -2.06
C LEU A 31 -12.75 4.94 -1.93
N LYS A 32 -13.89 4.60 -2.58
CA LYS A 32 -15.13 5.38 -2.45
C LYS A 32 -15.64 5.46 -1.02
N ILE A 33 -15.51 4.37 -0.25
CA ILE A 33 -15.87 4.33 1.17
C ILE A 33 -14.96 5.25 1.97
N LEU A 34 -13.65 5.18 1.75
CA LEU A 34 -12.66 6.01 2.44
C LEU A 34 -12.84 7.48 2.10
N GLU A 35 -13.05 7.84 0.83
CA GLU A 35 -13.29 9.22 0.41
C GLU A 35 -14.56 9.81 1.04
N ARG A 36 -15.61 9.00 1.19
CA ARG A 36 -16.90 9.46 1.73
C ARG A 36 -16.92 9.52 3.27
N TRP A 37 -16.29 8.56 3.94
CA TRP A 37 -16.44 8.37 5.38
C TRP A 37 -15.11 8.45 6.16
N GLY A 38 -13.97 8.65 5.50
CA GLY A 38 -12.65 8.59 6.12
C GLY A 38 -12.44 9.58 7.25
N HIS A 39 -12.93 10.82 7.11
CA HIS A 39 -12.91 11.80 8.21
C HIS A 39 -13.70 11.32 9.43
N TRP A 40 -14.83 10.65 9.19
CA TRP A 40 -15.68 10.13 10.25
C TRP A 40 -15.04 8.93 10.95
N PHE A 41 -14.44 8.02 10.19
CA PHE A 41 -13.66 6.91 10.75
C PHE A 41 -12.49 7.41 11.60
N GLN A 42 -11.77 8.41 11.11
CA GLN A 42 -10.68 9.03 11.84
C GLN A 42 -11.16 9.62 13.18
N ALA A 43 -12.23 10.41 13.17
CA ALA A 43 -12.78 11.01 14.38
C ALA A 43 -13.27 9.96 15.39
N LEU A 44 -13.82 8.83 14.92
CA LEU A 44 -14.18 7.71 15.78
C LEU A 44 -12.96 7.04 16.41
N THR A 45 -11.88 6.85 15.65
CA THR A 45 -10.65 6.21 16.17
C THR A 45 -9.83 7.11 17.07
N ASP A 46 -9.80 8.41 16.77
CA ASP A 46 -9.08 9.41 17.56
C ASP A 46 -9.84 9.77 18.85
N GLY A 47 -11.12 9.38 18.94
CA GLY A 47 -11.99 9.63 20.09
C GLY A 47 -12.64 11.02 20.08
N GLU A 48 -12.52 11.78 18.99
CA GLU A 48 -13.23 13.05 18.79
C GLU A 48 -14.75 12.83 18.74
N LEU A 49 -15.19 11.69 18.19
CA LEU A 49 -16.58 11.27 18.17
C LEU A 49 -16.76 10.00 19.01
N ALA A 50 -17.74 10.02 19.92
CA ALA A 50 -18.10 8.86 20.70
C ALA A 50 -18.89 7.85 19.85
N PRO A 51 -18.56 6.54 19.90
CA PRO A 51 -19.38 5.53 19.25
C PRO A 51 -20.75 5.44 19.93
N LEU A 52 -21.81 5.47 19.13
CA LEU A 52 -23.21 5.45 19.57
C LEU A 52 -23.85 4.07 19.48
N THR A 53 -23.29 3.21 18.64
CA THR A 53 -23.84 1.89 18.36
C THR A 53 -22.79 0.83 18.61
N LYS A 54 -23.23 -0.37 18.98
CA LYS A 54 -22.38 -1.55 19.13
C LYS A 54 -21.46 -1.77 17.91
N ARG A 55 -21.96 -1.51 16.70
CA ARG A 55 -21.17 -1.61 15.46
C ARG A 55 -20.01 -0.60 15.43
N GLN A 56 -20.24 0.63 15.88
CA GLN A 56 -19.19 1.64 15.95
C GLN A 56 -18.17 1.33 17.05
N GLU A 57 -18.60 0.77 18.19
CA GLU A 57 -17.68 0.27 19.21
C GLU A 57 -16.77 -0.84 18.65
N LEU A 58 -17.36 -1.82 17.95
CA LEU A 58 -16.62 -2.90 17.31
C LEU A 58 -15.66 -2.38 16.23
N PHE A 59 -16.07 -1.37 15.46
CA PHE A 59 -15.19 -0.72 14.48
C PHE A 59 -13.95 -0.12 15.14
N VAL A 60 -14.10 0.55 16.29
CA VAL A 60 -12.97 1.10 17.05
C VAL A 60 -12.07 -0.02 17.60
N GLU A 61 -12.62 -1.15 18.04
CA GLU A 61 -11.83 -2.31 18.44
C GLU A 61 -11.01 -2.90 17.28
N VAL A 62 -11.61 -3.01 16.09
CA VAL A 62 -10.95 -3.46 14.87
C VAL A 62 -9.83 -2.49 14.46
N ALA A 63 -10.06 -1.18 14.51
CA ALA A 63 -9.04 -0.18 14.22
C ALA A 63 -7.83 -0.26 15.18
N ASN A 64 -8.08 -0.66 16.42
CA ASN A 64 -7.04 -0.92 17.42
C ASN A 64 -6.35 -2.29 17.24
N GLY A 65 -6.81 -3.14 16.31
CA GLY A 65 -6.26 -4.47 16.06
C GLY A 65 -6.64 -5.52 17.11
N LYS A 66 -7.71 -5.28 17.89
CA LYS A 66 -8.20 -6.26 18.87
C LYS A 66 -9.04 -7.36 18.23
N ARG A 67 -9.53 -7.12 17.02
CA ARG A 67 -10.42 -8.00 16.26
C ARG A 67 -10.13 -7.91 14.77
N ASP A 68 -10.36 -8.99 14.05
CA ASP A 68 -10.28 -9.02 12.59
C ASP A 68 -11.46 -8.28 11.93
N PRO A 69 -11.20 -7.52 10.85
CA PRO A 69 -12.23 -6.79 10.13
C PRO A 69 -13.15 -7.75 9.37
N VAL A 70 -14.47 -7.57 9.52
CA VAL A 70 -15.49 -8.40 8.86
C VAL A 70 -16.18 -7.61 7.75
N SER A 71 -16.50 -6.34 8.01
CA SER A 71 -17.19 -5.48 7.05
C SER A 71 -16.22 -4.81 6.07
N VAL A 72 -16.71 -4.41 4.90
CA VAL A 72 -15.90 -3.73 3.88
C VAL A 72 -15.35 -2.41 4.41
N GLU A 73 -16.12 -1.68 5.21
CA GLU A 73 -15.71 -0.42 5.84
C GLU A 73 -14.58 -0.65 6.86
N GLU A 74 -14.69 -1.71 7.66
CA GLU A 74 -13.67 -2.12 8.62
C GLU A 74 -12.37 -2.52 7.90
N GLN A 75 -12.48 -3.30 6.82
CA GLN A 75 -11.33 -3.72 6.01
C GLN A 75 -10.63 -2.54 5.37
N ALA A 76 -11.39 -1.63 4.74
CA ALA A 76 -10.84 -0.44 4.10
C ALA A 76 -10.06 0.44 5.10
N TRP A 77 -10.65 0.71 6.27
CA TRP A 77 -10.01 1.52 7.30
C TRP A 77 -8.80 0.81 7.94
N PHE A 78 -8.91 -0.49 8.20
CA PHE A 78 -7.80 -1.29 8.74
C PHE A 78 -6.60 -1.32 7.77
N LYS A 79 -6.84 -1.51 6.47
CA LYS A 79 -5.82 -1.43 5.42
C LYS A 79 -5.17 -0.05 5.39
N TYR A 80 -5.96 1.03 5.47
CA TYR A 80 -5.46 2.40 5.51
C TYR A 80 -4.54 2.66 6.70
N LEU A 81 -4.97 2.30 7.91
CA LEU A 81 -4.15 2.45 9.12
C LEU A 81 -2.87 1.62 9.06
N GLY A 82 -2.97 0.37 8.62
CA GLY A 82 -1.82 -0.51 8.41
C GLY A 82 -0.83 0.09 7.42
N ARG A 83 -1.33 0.64 6.32
CA ARG A 83 -0.50 1.27 5.30
C ARG A 83 0.21 2.51 5.81
N LYS A 84 -0.50 3.40 6.49
CA LYS A 84 0.06 4.61 7.09
C LYS A 84 1.17 4.28 8.09
N ARG A 85 0.99 3.23 8.90
CA ARG A 85 2.03 2.73 9.84
C ARG A 85 3.27 2.21 9.12
N ILE A 86 3.11 1.50 8.00
CA ILE A 86 4.24 0.99 7.19
C ILE A 86 5.01 2.14 6.54
N GLU A 87 4.31 3.08 5.92
CA GLU A 87 4.91 4.25 5.27
C GLU A 87 5.65 5.14 6.28
N GLN A 88 5.12 5.32 7.49
CA GLN A 88 5.82 6.02 8.57
C GLN A 88 7.11 5.31 9.00
N LYS A 89 7.12 3.98 9.07
CA LYS A 89 8.28 3.20 9.53
C LYS A 89 9.35 3.02 8.45
N MET A 90 8.93 2.82 7.21
CA MET A 90 9.81 2.33 6.13
C MET A 90 9.85 3.24 4.89
N GLY A 91 9.09 4.33 4.87
CA GLY A 91 8.88 5.16 3.69
C GLY A 91 8.01 4.48 2.62
N ASP A 92 7.96 5.06 1.42
CA ASP A 92 7.22 4.50 0.28
C ASP A 92 8.01 3.37 -0.40
N ARG A 93 8.02 2.19 0.22
CA ARG A 93 8.68 0.99 -0.31
C ARG A 93 8.00 0.39 -1.54
N LEU A 94 6.85 0.90 -2.00
CA LEU A 94 6.21 0.40 -3.22
C LEU A 94 6.75 1.03 -4.50
N LYS A 95 7.58 2.07 -4.41
CA LYS A 95 8.42 2.49 -5.53
C LYS A 95 9.57 1.50 -5.71
N VAL A 96 9.26 0.32 -6.23
CA VAL A 96 10.28 -0.60 -6.74
C VAL A 96 10.70 -0.06 -8.11
N SER A 97 11.76 0.75 -8.13
CA SER A 97 12.45 1.05 -9.38
C SER A 97 13.25 -0.18 -9.80
N TYR A 98 12.81 -0.85 -10.86
CA TYR A 98 13.66 -1.84 -11.53
C TYR A 98 14.79 -1.09 -12.23
N GLU A 99 15.94 -0.99 -11.56
CA GLU A 99 17.18 -0.76 -12.26
C GLU A 99 17.60 -2.10 -12.85
N TYR A 100 17.69 -2.18 -14.17
CA TYR A 100 18.35 -3.30 -14.82
C TYR A 100 19.80 -3.28 -14.34
N GLN A 101 20.12 -4.15 -13.39
CA GLN A 101 21.50 -4.56 -13.23
C GLN A 101 21.83 -5.31 -14.52
N ASP A 102 22.71 -4.72 -15.33
CA ASP A 102 23.39 -5.44 -16.38
C ASP A 102 24.19 -6.51 -15.64
N ASP A 103 23.55 -7.64 -15.35
CA ASP A 103 24.16 -8.79 -14.76
C ASP A 103 25.26 -9.18 -15.74
N GLY A 104 26.49 -8.74 -15.44
CA GLY A 104 27.68 -8.92 -16.27
C GLY A 104 28.09 -10.39 -16.44
N PHE A 105 27.16 -11.31 -16.25
CA PHE A 105 27.33 -12.73 -16.48
C PHE A 105 27.65 -13.05 -17.95
N TYR A 106 27.36 -12.14 -18.89
CA TYR A 106 27.91 -12.15 -20.26
C TYR A 106 27.85 -10.76 -20.88
N SER A 107 28.79 -9.87 -20.54
CA SER A 107 28.88 -8.58 -21.20
C SER A 107 29.25 -8.74 -22.68
N ARG A 108 29.03 -7.68 -23.48
CA ARG A 108 29.52 -7.64 -24.89
C ARG A 108 31.04 -7.85 -24.97
N ALA A 109 31.79 -7.45 -23.94
CA ALA A 109 33.23 -7.69 -23.87
C ALA A 109 33.53 -9.17 -23.66
N ASP A 110 32.81 -9.85 -22.77
CA ASP A 110 32.97 -11.29 -22.50
C ASP A 110 32.64 -12.13 -23.75
N ALA A 111 31.58 -11.76 -24.47
CA ALA A 111 31.22 -12.41 -25.73
C ALA A 111 32.32 -12.25 -26.81
N LYS A 112 33.04 -11.13 -26.83
CA LYS A 112 34.14 -10.88 -27.77
C LYS A 112 35.38 -11.71 -27.41
N GLU A 113 35.72 -11.79 -26.13
CA GLU A 113 36.83 -12.64 -25.66
C GLU A 113 36.55 -14.13 -25.91
N LEU A 114 35.32 -14.60 -25.66
CA LEU A 114 34.92 -15.98 -25.96
C LEU A 114 35.09 -16.32 -27.45
N ARG A 115 34.66 -15.43 -28.35
CA ARG A 115 34.82 -15.63 -29.81
C ARG A 115 36.28 -15.69 -30.22
N LYS A 116 37.13 -14.85 -29.64
CA LYS A 116 38.58 -14.84 -29.91
C LYS A 116 39.23 -16.14 -29.47
N MET A 117 38.91 -16.63 -28.26
CA MET A 117 39.40 -17.92 -27.79
C MET A 117 38.95 -19.08 -28.70
N MET A 118 37.67 -19.14 -29.05
CA MET A 118 37.13 -20.19 -29.91
C MET A 118 37.77 -20.20 -31.30
N TYR A 119 38.01 -19.03 -31.90
CA TYR A 119 38.75 -18.93 -33.16
C TYR A 119 40.18 -19.46 -33.02
N GLY A 120 40.86 -19.11 -31.94
CA GLY A 120 42.20 -19.62 -31.63
C GLY A 120 42.25 -21.14 -31.50
N VAL A 121 41.30 -21.73 -30.76
CA VAL A 121 41.19 -23.20 -30.59
C VAL A 121 40.93 -23.88 -31.94
N ASN A 122 39.93 -23.42 -32.71
CA ASN A 122 39.62 -23.99 -34.02
C ASN A 122 40.79 -23.88 -35.00
N SER A 123 41.51 -22.75 -34.99
CA SER A 123 42.68 -22.55 -35.86
C SER A 123 43.85 -23.48 -35.53
N ARG A 124 43.98 -23.92 -34.28
CA ARG A 124 45.00 -24.90 -33.84
C ARG A 124 44.58 -26.33 -34.20
N VAL A 125 43.30 -26.66 -34.03
CA VAL A 125 42.74 -27.97 -34.40
C VAL A 125 42.86 -28.23 -35.91
N HIS A 126 42.63 -27.23 -36.75
CA HIS A 126 42.79 -27.35 -38.21
C HIS A 126 44.24 -27.33 -38.71
N ARG A 127 45.22 -27.10 -37.83
CA ARG A 127 46.65 -27.05 -38.19
C ARG A 127 47.40 -28.34 -37.86
N GLN A 128 46.76 -29.29 -37.16
CA GLN A 128 47.20 -30.69 -37.03
C GLN A 128 46.62 -31.52 -38.17
#